data_AF-A0AA42XFW3-F1
#
_entry.id   AF-A0AA42XFW3-F1
#
_cell.length_a   1.000
_cell.length_b   1.000
_cell.length_c   1.000
_cell.angle_alpha   90.00
_cell.angle_beta   90.00
_cell.angle_gamma   90.00
#
_symmetry.space_group_name_H-M   'P 1'
#
loop_
_entity.id
_entity.type
_entity.pdbx_description
1 polymer ?
#
loop_
_entity_poly.entity_id
_entity_poly.type
_entity_poly.pdbx_seq_one_letter_code
_entity_poly.pdbx_strand_id
1 'polypeptide(L)'
;MLLTRHHTFTRPIILGLTIVLLPGGQLVKVKENNIHQAIRSKSENILTHDQLSTETTSLLKLLSLTPQQCSAEFETCLKRLNTQTDIAADERYAALSELYLAQALELSKQRNCTQAQPHSENNHCLEQSLNAFDQSLRYSYVYLFKMQESPSTRVFDQRQMHVRTFYNVALSRLITTAYRTQPFHQIPAQLNVQQRQYIVNLEHYPELKSKTIDRVQSSYNLNFSGFYQVNRQDGLGAEFVVVAEADPIHKNDFILDPTSFY
;
A
#
# COMPACT_ATOMS: atom_id res chain seq x y z
N MET A 1 51.41 -22.40 87.27
CA MET A 1 50.36 -23.11 86.50
C MET A 1 49.45 -22.05 85.90
N LEU A 2 49.39 -21.98 84.56
CA LEU A 2 48.32 -21.38 83.73
C LEU A 2 48.16 -19.84 83.86
N LEU A 3 48.01 -19.02 82.83
CA LEU A 3 47.89 -19.17 81.39
C LEU A 3 48.07 -17.75 80.81
N THR A 4 48.79 -17.65 79.70
CA THR A 4 48.90 -16.47 78.84
C THR A 4 47.54 -16.14 78.19
N ARG A 5 47.21 -14.85 78.01
CA ARG A 5 46.13 -14.44 77.10
C ARG A 5 46.53 -13.17 76.35
N HIS A 6 47.07 -13.37 75.15
CA HIS A 6 47.18 -12.34 74.13
C HIS A 6 45.79 -12.00 73.61
N HIS A 7 45.40 -10.72 73.67
CA HIS A 7 44.27 -10.20 72.91
C HIS A 7 44.75 -9.81 71.51
N THR A 8 44.34 -10.58 70.52
CA THR A 8 44.49 -10.28 69.10
C THR A 8 43.43 -9.26 68.68
N PHE A 9 43.89 -8.11 68.19
CA PHE A 9 43.05 -7.04 67.65
C PHE A 9 42.70 -7.39 66.20
N THR A 10 41.51 -7.93 65.95
CA THR A 10 41.01 -8.23 64.61
C THR A 10 40.47 -6.94 63.96
N ARG A 11 41.18 -6.45 62.93
CA ARG A 11 40.70 -5.38 62.04
C ARG A 11 39.65 -5.95 61.08
N PRO A 12 38.44 -5.39 60.98
CA PRO A 12 37.52 -5.76 59.91
C PRO A 12 38.00 -5.14 58.58
N ILE A 13 38.26 -6.00 57.60
CA ILE A 13 38.52 -5.61 56.22
C ILE A 13 37.17 -5.25 55.60
N ILE A 14 36.90 -3.96 55.42
CA ILE A 14 35.75 -3.46 54.66
C ILE A 14 36.11 -3.64 53.18
N LEU A 15 35.57 -4.69 52.56
CA LEU A 15 35.64 -4.89 51.11
C LEU A 15 34.65 -3.92 50.46
N GLY A 16 35.14 -2.77 49.99
CA GLY A 16 34.33 -1.77 49.29
C GLY A 16 33.83 -2.32 47.96
N LEU A 17 32.52 -2.52 47.85
CA LEU A 17 31.83 -2.86 46.60
C LEU A 17 31.72 -1.58 45.76
N THR A 18 32.66 -1.37 44.85
CA THR A 18 32.61 -0.28 43.85
C THR A 18 31.53 -0.59 42.83
N ILE A 19 30.34 -0.01 43.03
CA ILE A 19 29.28 0.02 42.02
C ILE A 19 29.75 0.95 40.89
N VAL A 20 30.28 0.37 39.82
CA VAL A 20 30.59 1.09 38.58
C VAL A 20 29.27 1.36 37.86
N LEU A 21 28.68 2.53 38.11
CA LEU A 21 27.62 3.08 37.27
C LEU A 21 28.25 3.53 35.94
N LEU A 22 28.28 2.64 34.94
CA LEU A 22 28.57 3.05 33.57
C LEU A 22 27.37 3.88 33.06
N PRO A 23 27.54 5.17 32.74
CA PRO A 23 26.49 5.92 32.07
C PRO A 23 26.33 5.34 30.66
N GLY A 24 25.31 4.51 30.47
CA GLY A 24 24.91 3.96 29.17
C GLY A 24 24.28 5.03 28.29
N GLY A 25 25.01 6.09 27.96
CA GLY A 25 24.60 7.01 26.90
C GLY A 25 24.78 6.29 25.56
N GLN A 26 23.68 5.92 24.90
CA GLN A 26 23.76 5.43 23.52
C GLN A 26 24.35 6.53 22.64
N LEU A 27 25.56 6.33 22.14
CA LEU A 27 26.19 7.24 21.19
C LEU A 27 25.46 7.16 19.86
N VAL A 28 24.61 8.14 19.56
CA VAL A 28 23.95 8.24 18.26
C VAL A 28 24.90 8.89 17.26
N LYS A 29 25.37 8.12 16.28
CA LYS A 29 26.14 8.67 15.15
C LYS A 29 25.18 9.32 14.17
N VAL A 30 25.25 10.64 14.07
CA VAL A 30 24.55 11.40 13.01
C VAL A 30 25.44 11.41 11.78
N LYS A 31 24.88 11.02 10.62
CA LYS A 31 25.56 11.12 9.33
C LYS A 31 24.77 12.11 8.46
N GLU A 32 25.48 13.10 7.92
CA GLU A 32 24.92 14.00 6.92
C GLU A 32 24.80 13.26 5.59
N ASN A 33 23.60 13.24 5.02
CA ASN A 33 23.34 12.70 3.68
C ASN A 33 23.25 13.85 2.68
N ASN A 34 23.65 13.61 1.43
CA ASN A 34 23.46 14.62 0.39
C ASN A 34 21.96 14.83 0.10
N ILE A 35 21.62 16.01 -0.43
CA ILE A 35 20.23 16.41 -0.65
C ILE A 35 19.45 15.45 -1.57
N HIS A 36 20.09 14.89 -2.59
CA HIS A 36 19.47 13.92 -3.49
C HIS A 36 19.08 12.62 -2.78
N GLN A 37 19.95 12.10 -1.92
CA GLN A 37 19.66 10.91 -1.10
C GLN A 37 18.54 11.19 -0.09
N ALA A 38 18.54 12.38 0.52
CA ALA A 38 17.48 12.78 1.45
C ALA A 38 16.11 12.88 0.77
N ILE A 39 16.04 13.52 -0.42
CA ILE A 39 14.81 13.61 -1.21
C ILE A 39 14.35 12.23 -1.66
N ARG A 40 15.28 11.39 -2.13
CA ARG A 40 14.97 10.02 -2.57
C ARG A 40 14.35 9.20 -1.45
N SER A 41 15.02 9.14 -0.29
CA SER A 41 14.57 8.39 0.89
C SER A 41 13.18 8.84 1.37
N LYS A 42 12.91 10.14 1.27
CA LYS A 42 11.59 10.71 1.53
C LYS A 42 10.56 10.18 0.52
N SER A 43 10.84 10.22 -0.78
CA SER A 43 9.92 9.75 -1.83
C SER A 43 9.81 8.23 -1.98
N GLU A 44 10.65 7.49 -1.26
CA GLU A 44 10.78 6.05 -1.40
C GLU A 44 9.59 5.33 -0.78
N ASN A 45 8.92 4.51 -1.60
CA ASN A 45 7.86 3.62 -1.18
C ASN A 45 7.68 2.52 -2.22
N ILE A 46 6.77 1.60 -1.93
CA ILE A 46 6.57 0.40 -2.75
C ILE A 46 6.24 0.72 -4.22
N LEU A 47 5.60 1.85 -4.49
CA LEU A 47 5.19 2.25 -5.83
C LEU A 47 6.31 2.94 -6.63
N THR A 48 7.23 3.63 -5.95
CA THR A 48 8.26 4.42 -6.62
C THR A 48 9.58 3.67 -6.80
N HIS A 49 9.90 2.73 -5.91
CA HIS A 49 11.21 2.08 -5.86
C HIS A 49 11.16 0.55 -5.67
N ASP A 50 9.97 -0.07 -5.69
CA ASP A 50 9.78 -1.50 -5.38
C ASP A 50 10.36 -1.90 -4.00
N GLN A 51 10.42 -0.94 -3.08
CA GLN A 51 10.95 -1.07 -1.72
C GLN A 51 9.99 -0.39 -0.74
N LEU A 52 9.83 -0.95 0.46
CA LEU A 52 8.99 -0.34 1.49
C LEU A 52 9.56 1.00 1.94
N SER A 53 8.67 1.95 2.24
CA SER A 53 9.05 3.25 2.77
C SER A 53 9.90 3.16 4.04
N THR A 54 10.62 4.25 4.33
CA THR A 54 11.46 4.36 5.53
C THR A 54 10.64 4.19 6.81
N GLU A 55 9.40 4.70 6.84
CA GLU A 55 8.50 4.61 7.98
C GLU A 55 8.07 3.15 8.23
N THR A 56 7.59 2.45 7.20
CA THR A 56 7.21 1.04 7.31
C THR A 56 8.42 0.18 7.69
N THR A 57 9.58 0.43 7.07
CA THR A 57 10.81 -0.31 7.37
C THR A 57 11.29 -0.06 8.81
N SER A 58 11.09 1.14 9.36
CA SER A 58 11.44 1.47 10.74
C SER A 58 10.55 0.71 11.74
N LEU A 59 9.24 0.61 11.46
CA LEU A 59 8.34 -0.20 12.28
C LEU A 59 8.69 -1.69 12.23
N LEU A 60 9.03 -2.23 11.05
CA LEU A 60 9.48 -3.62 10.95
C LEU A 60 10.75 -3.87 11.79
N LYS A 61 11.70 -2.93 11.80
CA LYS A 61 12.91 -3.03 12.64
C LYS A 61 12.59 -3.06 14.13
N LEU A 62 11.61 -2.28 14.61
CA LEU A 62 11.14 -2.35 16.01
C LEU A 62 10.61 -3.74 16.36
N LEU A 63 10.01 -4.43 15.39
CA LEU A 63 9.52 -5.81 15.53
C LEU A 63 10.62 -6.87 15.32
N SER A 64 11.87 -6.46 15.14
CA SER A 64 12.99 -7.34 14.77
C SER A 64 12.71 -8.13 13.48
N LEU A 65 12.08 -7.48 12.50
CA LEU A 65 11.76 -8.02 11.19
C LEU A 65 12.48 -7.24 10.08
N THR A 66 12.89 -7.93 9.02
CA THR A 66 13.29 -7.32 7.76
C THR A 66 12.13 -7.29 6.76
N PRO A 67 12.15 -6.40 5.74
CA PRO A 67 11.16 -6.43 4.66
C PRO A 67 11.05 -7.80 3.97
N GLN A 68 12.18 -8.49 3.77
CA GLN A 68 12.22 -9.80 3.12
C GLN A 68 11.58 -10.89 4.00
N GLN A 69 11.89 -10.90 5.30
CA GLN A 69 11.24 -11.81 6.24
C GLN A 69 9.74 -11.54 6.33
N CYS A 70 9.34 -10.26 6.35
CA CYS A 70 7.95 -9.89 6.38
C CYS A 70 7.19 -10.34 5.13
N SER A 71 7.79 -10.21 3.94
CA SER A 71 7.20 -10.71 2.69
C SER A 71 7.10 -12.24 2.66
N ALA A 72 8.15 -12.94 3.06
CA ALA A 72 8.18 -14.40 3.08
C ALA A 72 7.18 -15.02 4.08
N GLU A 73 7.01 -14.40 5.25
CA GLU A 73 6.11 -14.85 6.32
C GLU A 73 5.03 -13.80 6.60
N PHE A 74 4.28 -13.43 5.55
CA PHE A 74 3.35 -12.29 5.56
C PHE A 74 2.35 -12.32 6.72
N GLU A 75 1.64 -13.43 6.94
CA GLU A 75 0.66 -13.55 8.03
C GLU A 75 1.31 -13.41 9.42
N THR A 76 2.50 -13.97 9.61
CA THR A 76 3.27 -13.83 10.85
C THR A 76 3.69 -12.38 11.08
N CYS A 77 4.14 -11.70 10.02
CA CYS A 77 4.51 -10.29 10.07
C CYS A 77 3.32 -9.42 10.47
N LEU A 78 2.17 -9.60 9.82
CA LEU A 78 0.94 -8.88 10.12
C LEU A 78 0.47 -9.12 11.56
N LYS A 79 0.55 -10.37 12.04
CA LYS A 79 0.20 -10.71 13.42
C LYS A 79 1.09 -9.95 14.41
N ARG A 80 2.41 -9.95 14.23
CA ARG A 80 3.34 -9.21 15.10
C ARG A 80 3.02 -7.72 15.11
N LEU A 81 2.85 -7.12 13.93
CA LEU A 81 2.52 -5.70 13.79
C LEU A 81 1.18 -5.33 14.46
N ASN A 82 0.16 -6.18 14.35
CA ASN A 82 -1.14 -5.95 14.98
C ASN A 82 -1.15 -6.16 16.50
N THR A 83 -0.28 -7.01 17.03
CA THR A 83 -0.19 -7.29 18.47
C THR A 83 0.59 -6.24 19.27
N GLN A 84 1.36 -5.36 18.62
CA GLN A 84 2.06 -4.30 19.34
C GLN A 84 1.12 -3.17 19.73
N THR A 85 1.13 -2.86 21.03
CA THR A 85 0.37 -1.77 21.64
C THR A 85 1.13 -0.44 21.62
N ASP A 86 2.45 -0.50 21.53
CA ASP A 86 3.33 0.69 21.64
C ASP A 86 3.44 1.47 20.32
N ILE A 87 2.96 0.88 19.22
CA ILE A 87 2.90 1.54 17.91
C ILE A 87 1.56 2.26 17.80
N ALA A 88 1.61 3.55 17.46
CA ALA A 88 0.43 4.37 17.26
C ALA A 88 -0.47 3.75 16.16
N ALA A 89 -1.79 3.85 16.34
CA ALA A 89 -2.73 3.16 15.46
C ALA A 89 -2.63 3.63 14.01
N ASP A 90 -2.42 4.93 13.80
CA ASP A 90 -2.23 5.56 12.49
C ASP A 90 -0.95 5.08 11.81
N GLU A 91 0.19 5.07 12.50
CA GLU A 91 1.45 4.53 11.98
C GLU A 91 1.28 3.07 11.54
N ARG A 92 0.60 2.27 12.39
CA ARG A 92 0.29 0.87 12.09
C ARG A 92 -0.59 0.72 10.86
N TYR A 93 -1.68 1.50 10.73
CA TYR A 93 -2.57 1.40 9.57
C TYR A 93 -1.90 1.86 8.27
N ALA A 94 -1.07 2.90 8.33
CA ALA A 94 -0.27 3.32 7.18
C ALA A 94 0.67 2.19 6.73
N ALA A 95 1.39 1.56 7.66
CA ALA A 95 2.27 0.44 7.36
C ALA A 95 1.55 -0.78 6.81
N LEU A 96 0.41 -1.16 7.42
CA LEU A 96 -0.43 -2.24 6.91
C LEU A 96 -0.88 -1.96 5.48
N SER A 97 -1.31 -0.72 5.17
CA SER A 97 -1.73 -0.37 3.82
C SER A 97 -0.62 -0.56 2.77
N GLU A 98 0.62 -0.24 3.11
CA GLU A 98 1.77 -0.41 2.23
C GLU A 98 2.20 -1.87 2.11
N LEU A 99 2.20 -2.62 3.22
CA LEU A 99 2.54 -4.05 3.24
C LEU A 99 1.58 -4.87 2.39
N TYR A 100 0.27 -4.63 2.52
CA TYR A 100 -0.73 -5.27 1.67
C TYR A 100 -0.61 -4.86 0.20
N LEU A 101 -0.26 -3.60 -0.08
CA LEU A 101 -0.01 -3.15 -1.45
C LEU A 101 1.18 -3.87 -2.07
N ALA A 102 2.28 -3.99 -1.31
CA ALA A 102 3.47 -4.72 -1.72
C ALA A 102 3.15 -6.19 -2.01
N GLN A 103 2.43 -6.84 -1.10
CA GLN A 103 2.00 -8.23 -1.27
C GLN A 103 1.11 -8.40 -2.52
N ALA A 104 0.15 -7.50 -2.73
CA ALA A 104 -0.75 -7.55 -3.88
C ALA A 104 0.00 -7.39 -5.21
N LEU A 105 0.95 -6.45 -5.25
CA LEU A 105 1.80 -6.22 -6.42
C LEU A 105 2.67 -7.44 -6.71
N GLU A 106 3.30 -8.02 -5.70
CA GLU A 106 4.14 -9.21 -5.87
C GLU A 106 3.34 -10.42 -6.37
N LEU A 107 2.18 -10.68 -5.76
CA LEU A 107 1.26 -11.73 -6.23
C LEU A 107 0.85 -11.50 -7.68
N SER A 108 0.54 -10.26 -8.07
CA SER A 108 0.11 -9.94 -9.44
C SER A 108 1.21 -10.12 -10.51
N LYS A 109 2.49 -10.05 -10.12
CA LYS A 109 3.65 -10.23 -11.02
C LYS A 109 3.96 -11.70 -11.31
N GLN A 110 3.43 -12.65 -10.51
CA GLN A 110 3.72 -14.08 -10.70
C GLN A 110 3.29 -14.54 -12.11
N ARG A 111 4.10 -15.42 -12.72
CA ARG A 111 3.88 -15.88 -14.11
C ARG A 111 2.48 -16.45 -14.34
N ASN A 112 1.99 -17.21 -13.37
CA ASN A 112 0.66 -17.82 -13.43
C ASN A 112 -0.47 -16.77 -13.48
N CYS A 113 -0.25 -15.58 -12.90
CA CYS A 113 -1.25 -14.49 -12.90
C CYS A 113 -1.19 -13.64 -14.17
N THR A 114 -0.01 -13.51 -14.77
CA THR A 114 0.16 -12.72 -16.00
C THR A 114 -0.32 -13.49 -17.24
N GLN A 115 -0.23 -14.82 -17.23
CA GLN A 115 -0.71 -15.70 -18.31
C GLN A 115 -2.13 -16.24 -18.08
N ALA A 116 -2.75 -15.94 -16.93
CA ALA A 116 -4.12 -16.32 -16.62
C ALA A 116 -5.08 -15.85 -17.72
N GLN A 117 -5.76 -16.80 -18.36
CA GLN A 117 -6.87 -16.47 -19.25
C GLN A 117 -8.06 -15.94 -18.44
N PRO A 118 -8.84 -14.99 -18.98
CA PRO A 118 -10.14 -14.64 -18.42
C PRO A 118 -10.97 -15.93 -18.24
N HIS A 119 -11.59 -16.12 -17.07
CA HIS A 119 -12.39 -17.31 -16.73
C HIS A 119 -11.66 -18.64 -16.47
N SER A 120 -10.33 -18.66 -16.25
CA SER A 120 -9.70 -19.89 -15.73
C SER A 120 -10.13 -20.13 -14.28
N GLU A 121 -10.75 -21.29 -14.01
CA GLU A 121 -11.19 -21.73 -12.67
C GLU A 121 -10.06 -21.83 -11.64
N ASN A 122 -8.78 -21.72 -12.05
CA ASN A 122 -7.59 -21.87 -11.20
C ASN A 122 -6.74 -20.59 -11.08
N ASN A 123 -7.37 -19.41 -11.07
CA ASN A 123 -6.67 -18.13 -10.93
C ASN A 123 -6.45 -17.72 -9.46
N HIS A 124 -6.02 -18.66 -8.61
CA HIS A 124 -5.83 -18.45 -7.16
C HIS A 124 -4.99 -17.21 -6.84
N CYS A 125 -3.95 -16.95 -7.61
CA CYS A 125 -3.08 -15.81 -7.38
C CYS A 125 -3.74 -14.45 -7.71
N LEU A 126 -4.66 -14.40 -8.69
CA LEU A 126 -5.46 -13.20 -8.95
C LEU A 126 -6.42 -12.94 -7.79
N GLU A 127 -7.07 -13.97 -7.26
CA GLU A 127 -7.94 -13.85 -6.08
C GLU A 127 -7.19 -13.39 -4.85
N GLN A 128 -5.98 -13.94 -4.60
CA GLN A 128 -5.11 -13.49 -3.51
C GLN A 128 -4.68 -12.03 -3.70
N SER A 129 -4.28 -11.65 -4.92
CA SER A 129 -3.91 -10.26 -5.22
C SER A 129 -5.10 -9.31 -5.03
N LEU A 130 -6.30 -9.73 -5.42
CA LEU A 130 -7.53 -8.98 -5.28
C LEU A 130 -7.85 -8.71 -3.80
N ASN A 131 -7.77 -9.75 -2.95
CA ASN A 131 -7.93 -9.60 -1.50
C ASN A 131 -6.86 -8.66 -0.91
N ALA A 132 -5.60 -8.80 -1.31
CA ALA A 132 -4.53 -7.94 -0.81
C ALA A 132 -4.72 -6.47 -1.24
N PHE A 133 -5.18 -6.18 -2.47
CA PHE A 133 -5.54 -4.82 -2.88
C PHE A 133 -6.70 -4.26 -2.05
N ASP A 134 -7.73 -5.06 -1.78
CA ASP A 134 -8.86 -4.66 -0.93
C ASP A 134 -8.41 -4.34 0.51
N GLN A 135 -7.53 -5.16 1.10
CA GLN A 135 -6.96 -4.85 2.42
C GLN A 135 -6.14 -3.57 2.41
N SER A 136 -5.26 -3.37 1.42
CA SER A 136 -4.49 -2.14 1.25
C SER A 136 -5.42 -0.92 1.20
N LEU A 137 -6.45 -0.97 0.36
CA LEU A 137 -7.47 0.06 0.20
C LEU A 137 -8.14 0.42 1.53
N ARG A 138 -8.56 -0.59 2.31
CA ARG A 138 -9.26 -0.39 3.58
C ARG A 138 -8.36 0.17 4.67
N TYR A 139 -7.11 -0.29 4.76
CA TYR A 139 -6.16 0.27 5.73
C TYR A 139 -5.80 1.72 5.39
N SER A 140 -5.61 2.03 4.10
CA SER A 140 -5.44 3.42 3.67
C SER A 140 -6.67 4.26 4.02
N TYR A 141 -7.89 3.74 3.77
CA TYR A 141 -9.13 4.44 4.11
C TYR A 141 -9.24 4.73 5.61
N VAL A 142 -8.96 3.75 6.47
CA VAL A 142 -9.01 3.93 7.93
C VAL A 142 -8.00 4.98 8.37
N TYR A 143 -6.75 4.94 7.87
CA TYR A 143 -5.74 5.97 8.15
C TYR A 143 -6.17 7.38 7.72
N LEU A 144 -6.76 7.49 6.53
CA LEU A 144 -7.16 8.76 5.94
C LEU A 144 -8.41 9.36 6.60
N PHE A 145 -9.39 8.55 7.00
CA PHE A 145 -10.72 9.06 7.35
C PHE A 145 -11.22 8.70 8.75
N LYS A 146 -10.60 7.75 9.45
CA LYS A 146 -11.12 7.22 10.73
C LYS A 146 -10.23 7.50 11.93
N MET A 147 -9.13 8.22 11.76
CA MET A 147 -8.29 8.61 12.90
C MET A 147 -8.90 9.80 13.64
N GLN A 148 -8.48 9.96 14.91
CA GLN A 148 -9.02 10.98 15.82
C GLN A 148 -8.82 12.41 15.32
N GLU A 149 -7.69 12.69 14.65
CA GLU A 149 -7.45 13.98 14.02
C GLU A 149 -7.96 14.01 12.59
N SER A 150 -8.78 15.03 12.27
CA SER A 150 -9.28 15.26 10.92
C SER A 150 -8.13 15.49 9.93
N PRO A 151 -8.28 15.11 8.65
CA PRO A 151 -7.23 15.35 7.65
C PRO A 151 -6.80 16.83 7.55
N SER A 152 -7.73 17.77 7.76
CA SER A 152 -7.49 19.21 7.71
C SER A 152 -6.74 19.79 8.91
N THR A 153 -6.68 19.06 10.02
CA THR A 153 -5.93 19.48 11.23
C THR A 153 -4.52 18.89 11.27
N ARG A 154 -4.20 17.94 10.39
CA ARG A 154 -2.85 17.38 10.28
C ARG A 154 -1.97 18.33 9.48
N VAL A 155 -0.73 18.50 9.93
CA VAL A 155 0.33 19.14 9.13
C VAL A 155 0.47 18.36 7.82
N PHE A 156 0.79 19.03 6.71
CA PHE A 156 1.09 18.36 5.44
C PHE A 156 2.21 17.34 5.63
N ASP A 157 1.80 16.08 5.81
CA ASP A 157 2.70 14.97 6.10
C ASP A 157 2.92 14.17 4.82
N GLN A 158 4.20 13.92 4.53
CA GLN A 158 4.63 13.03 3.47
C GLN A 158 4.00 11.65 3.59
N ARG A 159 3.81 11.15 4.82
CA ARG A 159 3.18 9.85 5.02
C ARG A 159 1.74 9.84 4.55
N GLN A 160 1.00 10.93 4.76
CA GLN A 160 -0.36 11.07 4.25
C GLN A 160 -0.39 11.07 2.72
N MET A 161 0.56 11.72 2.06
CA MET A 161 0.69 11.70 0.60
C MET A 161 0.98 10.30 0.05
N HIS A 162 1.86 9.54 0.73
CA HIS A 162 2.10 8.14 0.40
C HIS A 162 0.84 7.30 0.54
N VAL A 163 0.14 7.39 1.69
CA VAL A 163 -1.07 6.60 1.94
C VAL A 163 -2.22 6.97 1.00
N ARG A 164 -2.35 8.24 0.61
CA ARG A 164 -3.28 8.67 -0.46
C ARG A 164 -2.95 7.97 -1.78
N THR A 165 -1.67 7.92 -2.14
CA THR A 165 -1.23 7.24 -3.37
C THR A 165 -1.48 5.73 -3.29
N PHE A 166 -1.24 5.11 -2.13
CA PHE A 166 -1.56 3.70 -1.90
C PHE A 166 -3.06 3.44 -2.07
N TYR A 167 -3.92 4.27 -1.48
CA TYR A 167 -5.37 4.19 -1.64
C TYR A 167 -5.77 4.22 -3.12
N ASN A 168 -5.30 5.22 -3.87
CA ASN A 168 -5.67 5.39 -5.27
C ASN A 168 -5.20 4.21 -6.14
N VAL A 169 -3.95 3.75 -5.95
CA VAL A 169 -3.42 2.62 -6.71
C VAL A 169 -4.10 1.32 -6.30
N ALA A 170 -4.35 1.08 -5.02
CA ALA A 170 -5.07 -0.08 -4.54
C ALA A 170 -6.49 -0.13 -5.11
N LEU A 171 -7.22 0.99 -5.13
CA LEU A 171 -8.55 1.09 -5.76
C LEU A 171 -8.49 0.78 -7.26
N SER A 172 -7.55 1.42 -7.96
CA SER A 172 -7.32 1.19 -9.38
C SER A 172 -7.07 -0.30 -9.68
N ARG A 173 -6.16 -0.92 -8.94
CA ARG A 173 -5.76 -2.31 -9.15
C ARG A 173 -6.89 -3.26 -8.74
N LEU A 174 -7.58 -3.00 -7.63
CA LEU A 174 -8.74 -3.76 -7.20
C LEU A 174 -9.79 -3.89 -8.31
N ILE A 175 -10.25 -2.77 -8.88
CA ILE A 175 -11.28 -2.78 -9.91
C ILE A 175 -10.79 -3.48 -11.19
N THR A 176 -9.56 -3.18 -11.65
CA THR A 176 -9.02 -3.84 -12.85
C THR A 176 -8.79 -5.33 -12.65
N THR A 177 -8.35 -5.77 -11.47
CA THR A 177 -8.19 -7.19 -11.14
C THR A 177 -9.55 -7.87 -11.03
N ALA A 178 -10.54 -7.22 -10.43
CA ALA A 178 -11.90 -7.76 -10.33
C ALA A 178 -12.54 -7.95 -11.72
N TYR A 179 -12.35 -6.99 -12.63
CA TYR A 179 -12.77 -7.12 -14.02
C TYR A 179 -12.06 -8.27 -14.74
N ARG A 180 -10.78 -8.52 -14.44
CA ARG A 180 -10.03 -9.64 -15.03
C ARG A 180 -10.48 -10.99 -14.48
N THR A 181 -10.84 -11.07 -13.21
CA THR A 181 -11.36 -12.30 -12.59
C THR A 181 -12.80 -12.59 -13.04
N GLN A 182 -13.62 -11.57 -13.15
CA GLN A 182 -15.01 -11.66 -13.58
C GLN A 182 -15.36 -10.49 -14.51
N PRO A 183 -15.11 -10.64 -15.82
CA PRO A 183 -15.51 -9.65 -16.81
C PRO A 183 -17.02 -9.40 -16.77
N PHE A 184 -17.42 -8.15 -16.92
CA PHE A 184 -18.81 -7.73 -16.97
C PHE A 184 -19.07 -6.93 -18.24
N HIS A 185 -20.14 -7.28 -18.97
CA HIS A 185 -20.56 -6.59 -20.20
C HIS A 185 -21.36 -5.33 -19.92
N GLN A 186 -21.77 -5.09 -18.67
CA GLN A 186 -22.40 -3.86 -18.21
C GLN A 186 -21.79 -3.53 -16.86
N ILE A 187 -21.62 -2.24 -16.53
CA ILE A 187 -21.09 -1.87 -15.22
C ILE A 187 -22.10 -2.31 -14.15
N PRO A 188 -21.72 -3.24 -13.27
CA PRO A 188 -22.66 -3.78 -12.30
C PRO A 188 -22.92 -2.73 -11.21
N ALA A 189 -24.15 -2.65 -10.71
CA ALA A 189 -24.46 -1.80 -9.56
C ALA A 189 -23.71 -2.24 -8.29
N GLN A 190 -23.25 -3.49 -8.26
CA GLN A 190 -22.54 -4.09 -7.13
C GLN A 190 -21.41 -4.99 -7.64
N LEU A 191 -20.23 -4.83 -7.07
CA LEU A 191 -19.07 -5.67 -7.35
C LEU A 191 -18.72 -6.46 -6.08
N ASN A 192 -18.70 -7.78 -6.18
CA ASN A 192 -18.31 -8.64 -5.07
C ASN A 192 -16.81 -8.92 -5.14
N VAL A 193 -16.12 -8.67 -4.03
CA VAL A 193 -14.73 -9.05 -3.83
C VAL A 193 -14.71 -9.97 -2.62
N GLN A 194 -14.55 -11.27 -2.84
CA GLN A 194 -14.63 -12.28 -1.79
C GLN A 194 -15.96 -12.15 -1.01
N GLN A 195 -15.90 -11.90 0.30
CA GLN A 195 -17.06 -11.75 1.19
C GLN A 195 -17.54 -10.29 1.32
N ARG A 196 -16.99 -9.38 0.52
CA ARG A 196 -17.26 -7.94 0.60
C ARG A 196 -17.98 -7.46 -0.65
N GLN A 197 -18.86 -6.49 -0.45
CA GLN A 197 -19.68 -5.92 -1.49
C GLN A 197 -19.33 -4.44 -1.67
N TYR A 198 -18.94 -4.08 -2.88
CA TYR A 198 -18.73 -2.70 -3.31
C TYR A 198 -19.96 -2.23 -4.08
N ILE A 199 -20.45 -1.04 -3.75
CA ILE A 199 -21.57 -0.42 -4.47
C ILE A 199 -21.00 0.51 -5.52
N VAL A 200 -21.46 0.37 -6.75
CA VAL A 200 -21.10 1.25 -7.86
C VAL A 200 -22.26 2.20 -8.10
N ASN A 201 -22.05 3.48 -7.81
CA ASN A 201 -23.01 4.53 -8.11
C ASN A 201 -22.65 5.21 -9.44
N LEU A 202 -23.57 5.13 -10.41
CA LEU A 202 -23.46 5.74 -11.74
C LEU A 202 -24.40 6.95 -11.92
N GLU A 203 -24.84 7.58 -10.84
CA GLU A 203 -25.73 8.75 -10.86
C GLU A 203 -25.18 9.90 -11.70
N HIS A 204 -23.86 10.13 -11.64
CA HIS A 204 -23.18 11.16 -12.44
C HIS A 204 -22.76 10.70 -13.84
N TYR A 205 -22.98 9.42 -14.19
CA TYR A 205 -22.63 8.82 -15.49
C TYR A 205 -23.74 7.87 -15.97
N PRO A 206 -24.99 8.37 -16.12
CA PRO A 206 -26.14 7.52 -16.40
C PRO A 206 -26.02 6.76 -17.73
N GLU A 207 -25.28 7.28 -18.71
CA GLU A 207 -25.02 6.65 -20.00
C GLU A 207 -24.32 5.29 -19.89
N LEU A 208 -23.53 5.08 -18.84
CA LEU A 208 -22.81 3.82 -18.61
C LEU A 208 -23.73 2.67 -18.17
N LYS A 209 -24.95 2.98 -17.71
CA LYS A 209 -25.91 1.95 -17.25
C LYS A 209 -26.43 1.07 -18.39
N SER A 210 -26.51 1.61 -19.60
CA SER A 210 -27.08 0.93 -20.77
C SER A 210 -26.05 0.56 -21.83
N LYS A 211 -24.78 0.94 -21.67
CA LYS A 211 -23.72 0.64 -22.64
C LYS A 211 -23.13 -0.75 -22.41
N THR A 212 -22.93 -1.50 -23.49
CA THR A 212 -22.16 -2.73 -23.46
C THR A 212 -20.68 -2.38 -23.35
N ILE A 213 -20.01 -2.92 -22.36
CA ILE A 213 -18.62 -2.68 -22.03
C ILE A 213 -17.76 -3.80 -22.62
N ASP A 214 -16.81 -3.41 -23.46
CA ASP A 214 -15.76 -4.29 -23.99
C ASP A 214 -14.58 -4.37 -23.00
N ARG A 215 -14.20 -3.23 -22.41
CA ARG A 215 -13.00 -3.16 -21.58
C ARG A 215 -13.05 -2.06 -20.53
N VAL A 216 -12.56 -2.38 -19.33
CA VAL A 216 -12.28 -1.40 -18.28
C VAL A 216 -10.77 -1.29 -18.09
N GLN A 217 -10.23 -0.07 -18.16
CA GLN A 217 -8.80 0.20 -17.97
C GLN A 217 -8.58 1.33 -16.98
N SER A 218 -7.51 1.23 -16.20
CA SER A 218 -7.06 2.33 -15.34
C SER A 218 -6.37 3.41 -16.15
N SER A 219 -6.69 4.68 -15.90
CA SER A 219 -6.00 5.82 -16.53
C SER A 219 -4.53 5.94 -16.10
N TYR A 220 -4.12 5.29 -15.00
CA TYR A 220 -2.73 5.31 -14.52
C TYR A 220 -1.75 4.71 -15.53
N ASN A 221 -2.22 3.78 -16.37
CA ASN A 221 -1.40 3.12 -17.37
C ASN A 221 -1.63 3.68 -18.79
N LEU A 222 -2.39 4.77 -18.92
CA LEU A 222 -2.71 5.38 -20.20
C LEU A 222 -1.96 6.71 -20.35
N ASN A 223 -1.27 6.85 -21.48
CA ASN A 223 -0.73 8.11 -21.95
C ASN A 223 -1.52 8.56 -23.17
N PHE A 224 -1.96 9.82 -23.17
CA PHE A 224 -2.70 10.40 -24.30
C PHE A 224 -1.72 11.19 -25.15
N SER A 225 -1.45 10.70 -26.37
CA SER A 225 -0.72 11.46 -27.37
C SER A 225 -1.66 12.40 -28.14
N GLY A 226 -1.12 13.48 -28.71
CA GLY A 226 -1.90 14.43 -29.53
C GLY A 226 -2.61 15.54 -28.75
N PHE A 227 -2.58 15.52 -27.42
CA PHE A 227 -3.02 16.63 -26.57
C PHE A 227 -1.83 17.38 -26.00
N TYR A 228 -1.86 18.72 -26.03
CA TYR A 228 -0.81 19.55 -25.45
C TYR A 228 -0.84 19.57 -23.92
N GLN A 229 -2.03 19.41 -23.32
CA GLN A 229 -2.23 19.37 -21.88
C GLN A 229 -3.33 18.37 -21.55
N VAL A 230 -3.07 17.51 -20.56
CA VAL A 230 -4.07 16.59 -19.99
C VAL A 230 -4.25 17.00 -18.53
N ASN A 231 -5.39 17.59 -18.22
CA ASN A 231 -5.73 17.93 -16.84
C ASN A 231 -6.25 16.67 -16.13
N ARG A 232 -5.63 16.31 -15.02
CA ARG A 232 -6.11 15.25 -14.12
C ARG A 232 -6.50 15.88 -12.80
N GLN A 233 -7.58 15.39 -12.20
CA GLN A 233 -7.92 15.80 -10.84
C GLN A 233 -6.94 15.12 -9.89
N ASP A 234 -6.06 15.88 -9.25
CA ASP A 234 -5.28 15.36 -8.12
C ASP A 234 -6.19 15.27 -6.89
N GLY A 235 -6.22 14.11 -6.25
CA GLY A 235 -7.18 13.86 -5.19
C GLY A 235 -7.26 12.40 -4.76
N LEU A 236 -8.37 12.07 -4.11
CA LEU A 236 -8.70 10.74 -3.64
C LEU A 236 -9.59 10.03 -4.66
N GLY A 237 -9.18 8.86 -5.10
CA GLY A 237 -9.90 8.06 -6.08
C GLY A 237 -8.99 7.50 -7.17
N ALA A 238 -9.60 6.74 -8.07
CA ALA A 238 -8.94 6.21 -9.26
C ALA A 238 -9.81 6.51 -10.47
N GLU A 239 -9.17 6.94 -11.55
CA GLU A 239 -9.83 7.24 -12.81
C GLU A 239 -9.77 6.01 -13.72
N PHE A 240 -10.87 5.76 -14.43
CA PHE A 240 -10.99 4.63 -15.34
C PHE A 240 -11.46 5.10 -16.71
N VAL A 241 -10.96 4.43 -17.74
CA VAL A 241 -11.47 4.51 -19.11
C VAL A 241 -12.26 3.25 -19.36
N VAL A 242 -13.51 3.44 -19.79
CA VAL A 242 -14.42 2.37 -20.16
C VAL A 242 -14.56 2.40 -21.68
N VAL A 243 -14.18 1.30 -22.32
CA VAL A 243 -14.37 1.09 -23.76
C VAL A 243 -15.71 0.41 -23.93
N ALA A 244 -16.66 1.13 -24.53
CA ALA A 244 -17.93 0.55 -24.94
C ALA A 244 -17.77 -0.15 -26.30
N GLU A 245 -18.62 -1.15 -26.55
CA GLU A 245 -18.75 -1.70 -27.90
C GLU A 245 -19.16 -0.58 -28.86
N ALA A 246 -18.53 -0.56 -30.04
CA ALA A 246 -18.89 0.40 -31.06
C ALA A 246 -20.31 0.13 -31.53
N ASP A 247 -21.15 1.16 -31.57
CA ASP A 247 -22.42 1.07 -32.27
C ASP A 247 -22.10 0.70 -33.73
N PRO A 248 -22.80 -0.28 -34.34
CA PRO A 248 -22.53 -0.65 -35.72
C PRO A 248 -22.60 0.60 -36.58
N ILE A 249 -21.60 0.80 -37.44
CA ILE A 249 -21.57 1.96 -38.34
C ILE A 249 -22.80 1.84 -39.25
N HIS A 250 -23.86 2.55 -38.88
CA HIS A 250 -24.96 2.79 -39.79
C HIS A 250 -24.36 3.58 -40.94
N LYS A 251 -24.45 3.00 -42.14
CA LYS A 251 -24.01 3.59 -43.39
C LYS A 251 -24.90 4.82 -43.66
N ASN A 252 -24.65 5.91 -42.94
CA ASN A 252 -25.27 7.19 -43.23
C ASN A 252 -24.64 7.70 -44.53
N ASP A 253 -25.46 8.37 -45.35
CA ASP A 253 -25.12 8.90 -46.69
C ASP A 253 -23.99 9.95 -46.71
N PHE A 254 -23.26 10.11 -45.61
CA PHE A 254 -22.12 11.00 -45.53
C PHE A 254 -20.84 10.23 -45.87
N ILE A 255 -20.26 10.63 -47.00
CA ILE A 255 -18.93 10.21 -47.44
C ILE A 255 -17.92 10.76 -46.43
N LEU A 256 -17.40 9.89 -45.57
CA LEU A 256 -16.38 10.23 -44.58
C LEU A 256 -14.97 10.26 -45.18
N ASP A 257 -14.80 9.76 -46.41
CA ASP A 257 -13.55 9.83 -47.16
C ASP A 257 -13.82 10.29 -48.61
N PRO A 258 -13.59 11.56 -48.93
CA PRO A 258 -13.85 12.09 -50.26
C PRO A 258 -12.91 11.53 -51.34
N THR A 259 -11.82 10.83 -50.97
CA THR A 259 -10.87 10.25 -51.93
C THR A 259 -11.26 8.87 -52.43
N SER A 260 -12.18 8.18 -51.75
CA SER A 260 -12.73 6.89 -52.19
C SER A 260 -14.03 7.03 -52.99
N PHE A 261 -14.52 8.25 -53.21
CA PHE A 261 -15.78 8.53 -53.92
C PHE A 261 -15.61 9.21 -55.29
N TYR A 262 -14.39 9.54 -55.70
CA TYR A 262 -14.05 10.05 -57.03
C TYR A 262 -13.10 9.12 -57.79
#